data_AF-A0A915M2C6-F1
#
_entry.id   AF-A0A915M2C6-F1
#
_cell.length_a   1.000
_cell.length_b   1.000
_cell.length_c   1.000
_cell.angle_alpha   90.00
_cell.angle_beta   90.00
_cell.angle_gamma   90.00
#
_symmetry.space_group_name_H-M   'P 1'
#
loop_
_entity.id
_entity.type
_entity.pdbx_description
1 polymer ?
#
loop_
_entity_poly.entity_id
_entity_poly.type
_entity_poly.pdbx_seq_one_letter_code
_entity_poly.pdbx_strand_id
1 'polypeptide(L)'
;MFYALAGIPLGLVMFQSIGERLNTFCSLLLRRVKYFFGRPPLVSPMDLIIVCSLLSSACIAIGAWIFSQYEGWPYFDSVYYCFITLVTIGFGDFVALQKDDALEKRPEYVLFVLFFIVFGLAVISAAMNLLVLRFLTLNTEDEKRDKREAKLAEKGL
;
A
#
# COMPACT_ATOMS: atom_id res chain seq x y z
N MET A 1 5.24 15.15 -21.66
CA MET A 1 5.62 13.80 -22.15
C MET A 1 6.98 13.35 -21.61
N PHE A 2 8.09 14.06 -21.86
CA PHE A 2 9.42 13.68 -21.36
C PHE A 2 9.51 13.52 -19.84
N TYR A 3 8.85 14.40 -19.07
CA TYR A 3 8.77 14.30 -17.61
C TYR A 3 8.16 12.96 -17.15
N ALA A 4 7.03 12.53 -17.74
CA ALA A 4 6.36 11.30 -17.36
C ALA A 4 7.17 10.05 -17.76
N LEU A 5 7.85 10.10 -18.92
CA LEU A 5 8.70 9.00 -19.39
C LEU A 5 9.80 8.63 -18.39
N ALA A 6 10.46 9.63 -17.80
CA ALA A 6 11.48 9.41 -16.77
C ALA A 6 10.88 9.28 -15.36
N GLY A 7 9.83 10.04 -15.07
CA GLY A 7 9.22 10.14 -13.75
C GLY A 7 8.43 8.90 -13.33
N ILE A 8 7.71 8.24 -14.24
CA ILE A 8 6.93 7.03 -13.90
C ILE A 8 7.85 5.88 -13.47
N PRO A 9 8.90 5.50 -14.24
CA PRO A 9 9.83 4.45 -13.80
C PRO A 9 10.52 4.79 -12.47
N LEU A 10 10.96 6.05 -12.32
CA LEU A 10 11.60 6.50 -11.09
C LEU A 10 10.64 6.43 -9.89
N GLY A 11 9.39 6.87 -10.06
CA GLY A 11 8.34 6.81 -9.04
C GLY A 11 8.02 5.37 -8.63
N LEU A 12 7.91 4.45 -9.59
CA LEU A 12 7.68 3.03 -9.31
C LEU A 12 8.81 2.43 -8.47
N VAL A 13 10.07 2.64 -8.87
CA VAL A 13 11.24 2.16 -8.12
C VAL A 13 11.31 2.79 -6.72
N MET A 14 11.02 4.09 -6.62
CA MET A 14 10.99 4.80 -5.34
C MET A 14 9.95 4.20 -4.40
N PHE A 15 8.70 4.03 -4.84
CA PHE A 15 7.63 3.47 -4.02
C PHE A 15 7.87 2.01 -3.67
N GLN A 16 8.44 1.20 -4.57
CA GLN A 16 8.86 -0.16 -4.24
C GLN A 16 9.93 -0.17 -3.13
N SER A 17 10.98 0.66 -3.25
CA SER A 17 12.04 0.74 -2.24
C SER A 17 11.51 1.21 -0.88
N ILE A 18 10.64 2.23 -0.87
CA ILE A 18 9.99 2.71 0.36
C ILE A 18 9.09 1.63 0.94
N GLY A 19 8.32 0.93 0.10
CA GLY A 19 7.43 -0.15 0.53
C GLY A 19 8.16 -1.32 1.17
N GLU A 20 9.32 -1.72 0.64
CA GLU A 20 10.18 -2.76 1.25
C GLU A 20 10.72 -2.33 2.62
N ARG A 21 11.15 -1.07 2.75
CA ARG A 21 11.59 -0.50 4.03
C ARG A 21 10.45 -0.46 5.04
N LEU A 22 9.26 -0.06 4.59
CA LEU A 22 8.05 -0.05 5.42
C LEU A 22 7.68 -1.46 5.88
N ASN A 23 7.74 -2.46 5.00
CA ASN A 23 7.51 -3.86 5.36
C ASN A 23 8.51 -4.36 6.41
N THR A 24 9.78 -4.01 6.24
CA THR A 24 10.82 -4.33 7.24
C THR A 24 10.49 -3.67 8.58
N PHE A 25 10.10 -2.39 8.57
CA PHE A 25 9.70 -1.67 9.76
C PHE A 25 8.46 -2.28 10.43
N CYS A 26 7.41 -2.58 9.67
CA CYS A 26 6.21 -3.29 10.14
C CYS A 26 6.56 -4.65 10.74
N SER A 27 7.50 -5.40 10.14
CA SER A 27 7.96 -6.67 10.68
C SER A 27 8.66 -6.51 12.04
N LEU A 28 9.44 -5.44 12.23
CA LEU A 28 10.10 -5.14 13.50
C LEU A 28 9.09 -4.75 14.57
N LEU A 29 8.12 -3.90 14.23
CA LEU A 29 7.02 -3.54 15.13
C LEU A 29 6.22 -4.77 15.53
N LEU A 30 5.83 -5.61 14.57
CA LEU A 30 5.12 -6.86 14.82
C LEU A 30 5.90 -7.81 15.72
N ARG A 31 7.22 -7.96 15.51
CA ARG A 31 8.08 -8.76 16.39
C ARG A 31 8.06 -8.22 17.82
N ARG A 32 8.17 -6.91 17.99
CA ARG A 32 8.15 -6.26 19.31
C ARG A 32 6.78 -6.42 19.99
N VAL A 33 5.68 -6.28 19.24
CA VAL A 33 4.32 -6.53 19.75
C VAL A 33 4.14 -8.00 20.14
N LYS A 34 4.50 -8.96 19.27
CA LYS A 34 4.39 -10.39 19.58
C LYS A 34 5.23 -10.77 20.81
N TYR A 35 6.44 -10.23 20.92
CA TYR A 35 7.29 -10.40 22.09
C TYR A 35 6.64 -9.86 23.36
N PHE A 36 6.06 -8.66 23.31
CA PHE A 36 5.36 -8.06 24.45
C PHE A 36 4.13 -8.90 24.88
N PHE A 37 3.44 -9.52 23.93
CA PHE A 37 2.33 -10.44 24.18
C PHE A 37 2.77 -11.89 24.50
N GLY A 38 4.08 -12.15 24.68
CA GLY A 38 4.61 -13.48 25.04
C GLY A 38 4.49 -14.54 23.93
N ARG A 39 4.26 -14.13 22.67
CA ARG A 39 4.17 -15.03 21.50
C ARG A 39 5.54 -15.17 20.82
N PRO A 40 5.81 -16.30 20.13
CA PRO A 40 7.05 -16.46 19.39
C PRO A 40 7.19 -15.34 18.32
N PRO A 41 8.37 -14.70 18.20
CA PRO A 41 8.58 -13.55 17.32
C PRO A 41 8.73 -13.92 15.83
N LEU A 42 8.09 -15.01 15.40
CA LEU A 42 8.05 -15.42 14.00
C LEU A 42 6.98 -14.59 13.28
N VAL A 43 7.35 -13.90 12.20
CA VAL A 43 6.43 -13.11 11.38
C VAL A 43 6.23 -13.83 10.06
N SER A 44 5.01 -14.30 9.82
CA SER A 44 4.62 -14.94 8.57
C SER A 44 4.36 -13.88 7.49
N PRO A 45 4.56 -14.17 6.19
CA PRO A 45 4.09 -13.31 5.11
C PRO A 45 2.59 -12.95 5.23
N MET A 46 1.76 -13.85 5.76
CA MET A 46 0.35 -13.59 6.02
C MET A 46 0.13 -12.52 7.09
N ASP A 47 0.95 -12.50 8.14
CA ASP A 47 0.86 -11.48 9.20
C ASP A 47 1.15 -10.09 8.62
N LEU A 48 2.15 -9.99 7.73
CA LEU A 48 2.52 -8.75 7.07
C LEU A 48 1.41 -8.26 6.13
N ILE A 49 0.80 -9.16 5.35
CA ILE A 49 -0.34 -8.83 4.48
C ILE A 49 -1.51 -8.29 5.32
N ILE A 50 -1.85 -8.94 6.43
CA ILE A 50 -2.94 -8.49 7.32
C ILE A 50 -2.63 -7.11 7.89
N VAL A 51 -1.42 -6.88 8.40
CA VAL A 51 -1.02 -5.59 8.97
C VAL A 51 -1.02 -4.49 7.92
N CYS A 52 -0.49 -4.74 6.72
CA CYS A 52 -0.46 -3.74 5.65
C CYS A 52 -1.87 -3.40 5.14
N SER A 53 -2.77 -4.39 5.06
CA SER A 53 -4.18 -4.17 4.73
C SER A 53 -4.89 -3.34 5.80
N LEU A 54 -4.65 -3.64 7.09
CA LEU A 54 -5.20 -2.84 8.19
C LEU A 54 -4.65 -1.41 8.21
N LEU A 55 -3.35 -1.23 7.94
CA LEU A 55 -2.71 0.08 7.87
C LEU A 55 -3.26 0.90 6.70
N SER A 56 -3.45 0.27 5.53
CA SER A 56 -4.09 0.90 4.37
C SER A 56 -5.51 1.36 4.69
N SER A 57 -6.33 0.49 5.28
CA SER A 57 -7.70 0.82 5.68
C SER A 57 -7.76 1.93 6.72
N ALA A 58 -6.86 1.92 7.71
CA ALA A 58 -6.75 2.97 8.70
C ALA A 58 -6.31 4.30 8.07
N CYS A 59 -5.35 4.28 7.13
CA CYS A 59 -4.92 5.45 6.38
C CYS A 59 -6.10 6.07 5.60
N ILE A 60 -6.88 5.25 4.89
CA ILE A 60 -8.09 5.70 4.18
C ILE A 60 -9.12 6.27 5.14
N ALA A 61 -9.40 5.61 6.27
CA ALA A 61 -10.40 6.08 7.24
C ALA A 61 -10.00 7.42 7.89
N ILE A 62 -8.74 7.55 8.30
CA ILE A 62 -8.20 8.79 8.88
C ILE A 62 -8.18 9.90 7.84
N GLY A 63 -7.71 9.61 6.62
CA GLY A 63 -7.74 10.53 5.50
C GLY A 63 -9.15 11.03 5.23
N ALA A 64 -10.11 10.11 5.08
CA ALA A 64 -11.50 10.43 4.79
C ALA A 64 -12.14 11.31 5.86
N TRP A 65 -11.84 11.05 7.14
CA TRP A 65 -12.30 11.91 8.23
C TRP A 65 -11.78 13.34 8.04
N ILE A 66 -10.48 13.50 7.77
CA ILE A 66 -9.87 14.83 7.56
C ILE A 66 -10.44 15.50 6.30
N PHE A 67 -10.48 14.81 5.16
CA PHE A 67 -11.03 15.36 3.92
C PHE A 67 -12.50 15.76 4.05
N SER A 68 -13.31 14.99 4.78
CA SER A 68 -14.71 15.36 5.04
C SER A 68 -14.84 16.71 5.77
N GLN A 69 -13.90 17.03 6.67
CA GLN A 69 -13.90 18.29 7.43
C GLN A 69 -13.38 19.45 6.58
N TYR A 70 -12.28 19.25 5.86
CA TYR A 70 -11.62 20.32 5.09
C TYR A 70 -12.36 20.67 3.80
N GLU A 71 -12.87 19.66 3.09
CA GLU A 71 -13.53 19.83 1.79
C GLU A 71 -15.06 19.88 1.91
N GLY A 72 -15.61 19.57 3.09
CA GLY A 72 -17.05 19.55 3.35
C GLY A 72 -17.79 18.44 2.59
N TRP A 73 -17.08 17.40 2.17
CA TRP A 73 -17.69 16.25 1.49
C TRP A 73 -18.34 15.30 2.49
N PRO A 74 -19.39 14.56 2.09
CA PRO A 74 -19.84 13.39 2.83
C PRO A 74 -18.67 12.45 3.14
N TYR A 75 -18.70 11.80 4.30
CA TYR A 75 -17.62 10.90 4.73
C TYR A 75 -17.37 9.77 3.71
N PHE A 76 -18.43 9.20 3.14
CA PHE A 76 -18.30 8.13 2.15
C PHE A 76 -17.65 8.61 0.85
N ASP A 77 -17.97 9.82 0.39
CA ASP A 77 -17.32 10.43 -0.78
C ASP A 77 -15.84 10.71 -0.49
N SER A 78 -15.51 11.07 0.75
CA SER A 78 -14.13 11.25 1.20
C SER A 78 -13.36 9.92 1.26
N VAL A 79 -14.01 8.82 1.66
CA VAL A 79 -13.45 7.47 1.59
C VAL A 79 -13.18 7.08 0.14
N TYR A 80 -14.14 7.34 -0.74
CA TYR A 80 -14.00 7.12 -2.18
C TYR A 80 -12.81 7.89 -2.75
N TYR A 81 -12.71 9.19 -2.48
CA TYR A 81 -11.58 10.03 -2.87
C TYR A 81 -10.24 9.47 -2.39
N CYS A 82 -10.13 9.11 -1.10
CA CYS A 82 -8.91 8.53 -0.55
C CYS A 82 -8.54 7.23 -1.27
N PHE A 83 -9.51 6.34 -1.46
CA PHE A 83 -9.27 5.07 -2.13
C PHE A 83 -8.77 5.27 -3.56
N ILE A 84 -9.52 5.98 -4.42
CA ILE A 84 -9.16 6.15 -5.84
C ILE A 84 -7.83 6.90 -6.03
N THR A 85 -7.49 7.79 -5.10
CA THR A 85 -6.22 8.53 -5.10
C THR A 85 -5.06 7.59 -4.78
N LEU A 86 -5.17 6.80 -3.70
CA LEU A 86 -4.09 5.92 -3.26
C LEU A 86 -3.92 4.68 -4.14
N VAL A 87 -4.97 4.23 -4.84
CA VAL A 87 -4.83 3.18 -5.87
C VAL A 87 -4.43 3.75 -7.24
N THR A 88 -4.17 5.05 -7.33
CA THR A 88 -3.72 5.75 -8.55
C THR A 88 -4.70 5.69 -9.74
N ILE A 89 -5.99 5.46 -9.48
CA ILE A 89 -7.04 5.53 -10.51
C ILE A 89 -7.30 7.00 -10.87
N GLY A 90 -7.52 7.84 -9.87
CA GLY A 90 -7.58 9.31 -10.03
C GLY A 90 -8.56 9.82 -11.07
N PHE A 91 -9.86 9.49 -10.95
CA PHE A 91 -10.89 9.96 -11.91
C PHE A 91 -10.99 11.49 -12.01
N GLY A 92 -10.71 12.21 -10.92
CA GLY A 92 -10.72 13.68 -10.90
C GLY A 92 -12.10 14.31 -10.68
N ASP A 93 -13.10 13.51 -10.34
CA ASP A 93 -14.42 13.94 -9.88
C ASP A 93 -14.39 14.55 -8.47
N PHE A 94 -13.52 14.04 -7.61
CA PHE A 94 -13.16 14.63 -6.32
C PHE A 94 -11.68 14.97 -6.28
N VAL A 95 -11.33 16.22 -5.99
CA VAL A 95 -9.94 16.70 -5.92
C VAL A 95 -9.80 17.67 -4.75
N ALA A 96 -8.93 17.32 -3.80
CA ALA A 96 -8.64 18.19 -2.66
C ALA A 96 -7.83 19.42 -3.09
N LEU A 97 -7.81 20.46 -2.25
CA LEU A 97 -7.09 21.72 -2.46
C LEU A 97 -7.64 22.62 -3.58
N GLN A 98 -8.78 22.29 -4.18
CA GLN A 98 -9.39 23.08 -5.27
C GLN A 98 -10.35 24.17 -4.79
N LYS A 99 -10.87 24.08 -3.56
CA LYS A 99 -11.81 25.06 -3.00
C LYS A 99 -11.09 26.21 -2.29
N ASP A 100 -11.72 27.40 -2.31
CA ASP A 100 -11.35 28.58 -1.53
C ASP A 100 -9.88 29.05 -1.66
N ASP A 101 -9.25 28.82 -2.82
CA ASP A 101 -7.82 29.06 -3.05
C ASP A 101 -6.91 28.40 -2.00
N ALA A 102 -7.30 27.21 -1.51
CA ALA A 102 -6.60 26.49 -0.45
C ALA A 102 -5.10 26.24 -0.76
N LEU A 103 -4.74 26.12 -2.04
CA LEU A 103 -3.35 26.02 -2.51
C LEU A 103 -2.46 27.17 -2.03
N GLU A 104 -2.99 28.39 -1.98
CA GLU A 104 -2.24 29.59 -1.58
C GLU A 104 -2.53 29.96 -0.12
N LYS A 105 -3.78 29.77 0.32
CA LYS A 105 -4.25 30.28 1.61
C LYS A 105 -4.03 29.32 2.79
N ARG A 106 -3.83 28.01 2.53
CA ARG A 106 -3.72 26.98 3.57
C ARG A 106 -2.51 26.05 3.36
N PRO A 107 -1.27 26.54 3.52
CA PRO A 107 -0.06 25.75 3.29
C PRO A 107 0.04 24.51 4.20
N GLU A 108 -0.47 24.58 5.42
CA GLU A 108 -0.56 23.44 6.35
C GLU A 108 -1.42 22.31 5.78
N TYR A 109 -2.52 22.65 5.10
CA TYR A 109 -3.39 21.67 4.48
C TYR A 109 -2.72 21.07 3.23
N VAL A 110 -2.04 21.90 2.42
CA VAL A 110 -1.25 21.42 1.27
C VAL A 110 -0.19 20.40 1.72
N LEU A 111 0.57 20.71 2.77
CA LEU A 111 1.57 19.79 3.32
C LEU A 111 0.95 18.48 3.80
N PHE A 112 -0.20 18.56 4.47
CA PHE A 112 -0.93 17.36 4.88
C PHE A 112 -1.35 16.50 3.69
N VAL A 113 -1.93 17.08 2.64
CA VAL A 113 -2.38 16.35 1.44
C VAL A 113 -1.19 15.70 0.72
N LEU A 114 -0.09 16.43 0.56
CA LEU A 114 1.13 15.89 -0.04
C LEU A 114 1.69 14.71 0.78
N PHE A 115 1.77 14.88 2.10
CA PHE A 115 2.23 13.81 2.98
C PHE A 115 1.29 12.60 2.94
N PHE A 116 -0.01 12.82 2.98
CA PHE A 116 -1.02 11.77 2.88
C PHE A 116 -0.87 10.96 1.59
N ILE A 117 -0.71 11.62 0.44
CA ILE A 117 -0.54 10.94 -0.85
C ILE A 117 0.76 10.14 -0.87
N VAL A 118 1.90 10.75 -0.51
CA VAL A 118 3.20 10.06 -0.55
C VAL A 118 3.24 8.88 0.43
N PHE A 119 2.75 9.09 1.66
CA PHE A 119 2.71 8.05 2.69
C PHE A 119 1.70 6.95 2.34
N GLY A 120 0.49 7.32 1.94
CA GLY A 120 -0.55 6.37 1.56
C GLY A 120 -0.15 5.51 0.37
N LEU A 121 0.47 6.10 -0.66
CA LEU A 121 1.03 5.36 -1.79
C LEU A 121 2.13 4.39 -1.36
N ALA A 122 3.00 4.79 -0.43
CA ALA A 122 4.01 3.89 0.12
C ALA A 122 3.39 2.69 0.87
N VAL A 123 2.33 2.92 1.65
CA VAL A 123 1.61 1.85 2.37
C VAL A 123 0.93 0.89 1.40
N ILE A 124 0.19 1.41 0.40
CA ILE A 124 -0.46 0.57 -0.61
C ILE A 124 0.57 -0.17 -1.46
N SER A 125 1.67 0.49 -1.85
CA SER A 125 2.76 -0.14 -2.59
C SER A 125 3.41 -1.29 -1.80
N ALA A 126 3.61 -1.12 -0.49
CA ALA A 126 4.13 -2.17 0.39
C ALA A 126 3.20 -3.40 0.42
N ALA A 127 1.88 -3.17 0.51
CA ALA A 127 0.87 -4.23 0.48
C ALA A 127 0.84 -4.96 -0.88
N MET A 128 0.85 -4.19 -1.99
CA MET A 128 0.88 -4.75 -3.34
C MET A 128 2.14 -5.57 -3.59
N ASN A 129 3.32 -5.10 -3.15
CA ASN A 129 4.57 -5.84 -3.31
C ASN A 129 4.51 -7.21 -2.63
N LEU A 130 3.98 -7.28 -1.40
CA LEU A 130 3.81 -8.55 -0.67
C LEU A 130 2.83 -9.49 -1.37
N LEU A 131 1.71 -8.96 -1.87
CA LEU A 131 0.70 -9.75 -2.58
C LEU A 131 1.28 -10.30 -3.89
N VAL A 132 1.91 -9.45 -4.70
CA VAL A 132 2.54 -9.85 -5.96
C VAL A 132 3.62 -10.89 -5.72
N LEU A 133 4.52 -10.65 -4.77
CA LEU A 133 5.58 -11.60 -4.43
C LEU A 133 4.99 -12.94 -4.00
N ARG A 134 3.91 -12.92 -3.20
CA ARG A 134 3.21 -14.13 -2.78
C ARG A 134 2.61 -14.89 -3.98
N PHE A 135 1.91 -14.21 -4.87
CA PHE A 135 1.35 -14.83 -6.09
C PHE A 135 2.44 -15.44 -6.96
N LEU A 136 3.56 -14.74 -7.18
CA LEU A 136 4.69 -15.26 -7.95
C LEU A 136 5.30 -16.51 -7.29
N THR A 137 5.47 -16.50 -5.96
CA THR A 137 5.99 -17.67 -5.24
C THR A 137 5.05 -18.86 -5.32
N LEU A 138 3.73 -18.64 -5.20
CA LEU A 138 2.72 -19.71 -5.31
C LEU A 138 2.76 -20.36 -6.69
N ASN A 139 2.75 -19.56 -7.76
CA ASN A 139 2.85 -20.08 -9.13
C ASN A 139 4.15 -20.88 -9.34
N THR A 140 5.27 -20.39 -8.78
CA THR A 140 6.57 -21.08 -8.89
C THR A 140 6.59 -22.39 -8.10
N GLU A 141 5.92 -22.45 -6.94
CA GLU A 141 5.81 -23.68 -6.14
C GLU A 141 4.92 -24.73 -6.81
N ASP A 142 3.83 -24.31 -7.44
CA ASP A 142 2.96 -25.16 -8.24
C ASP A 142 3.74 -25.76 -9.43
N GLU A 143 4.48 -24.96 -10.20
CA GLU A 143 5.31 -25.49 -11.29
C GLU A 143 6.36 -26.51 -10.80
N LYS A 144 6.95 -26.28 -9.62
CA LYS A 144 7.91 -27.21 -9.02
C LYS A 144 7.25 -28.48 -8.51
N ARG A 145 5.98 -28.44 -8.10
CA ARG A 145 5.20 -29.62 -7.71
C ARG A 145 4.90 -30.46 -8.94
N ASP A 146 4.40 -29.86 -10.00
CA ASP A 146 4.05 -30.55 -11.25
C ASP A 146 5.29 -31.20 -11.90
N LYS A 147 6.44 -30.51 -11.91
CA LYS A 147 7.72 -31.09 -12.38
C LYS A 147 8.20 -32.25 -11.52
N ARG A 148 7.90 -32.26 -10.22
CA ARG A 148 8.25 -33.38 -9.32
C ARG A 148 7.34 -34.58 -9.56
N GLU A 149 6.05 -34.35 -9.72
CA GLU A 149 5.06 -35.39 -10.04
C GLU A 149 5.33 -36.02 -11.40
N ALA A 150 5.65 -35.23 -12.43
CA ALA A 150 6.03 -35.74 -13.75
C ALA A 150 7.28 -36.64 -13.68
N LYS A 151 8.30 -36.25 -12.91
CA LYS A 151 9.52 -37.06 -12.71
C LYS A 151 9.28 -38.34 -11.91
N LEU A 152 8.28 -38.38 -11.03
CA LEU A 152 7.88 -39.58 -10.30
C LEU A 152 7.13 -40.54 -11.23
N ALA A 153 6.18 -40.00 -12.01
CA ALA A 153 5.45 -40.75 -13.03
C ALA A 153 6.38 -41.36 -14.10
N GLU A 154 7.39 -40.62 -14.58
CA GLU A 154 8.41 -41.16 -15.50
C GLU A 154 9.25 -42.29 -14.88
N LYS A 155 9.39 -42.32 -13.56
CA LYS A 155 10.12 -43.37 -12.83
C LYS A 155 9.24 -44.57 -12.46
N GLY A 156 7.96 -44.56 -12.81
CA GLY A 156 7.02 -45.65 -12.53
C GLY A 156 6.70 -45.83 -11.04
N LEU A 157 6.85 -44.78 -10.23
CA LEU A 157 6.49 -44.71 -8.81
C LEU A 157 5.27 -43.81 -8.61
#